data_AF-A0A378YSQ2-F1
#
_entry.id   AF-A0A378YSQ2-F1
#
_cell.length_a   1.000
_cell.length_b   1.000
_cell.length_c   1.000
_cell.angle_alpha   90.00
_cell.angle_beta   90.00
_cell.angle_gamma   90.00
#
_symmetry.space_group_name_H-M   'P 1'
#
loop_
_entity.id
_entity.type
_entity.pdbx_description
1 polymer ?
#
loop_
_entity_poly.entity_id
_entity_poly.type
_entity_poly.pdbx_seq_one_letter_code
_entity_poly.pdbx_strand_id
1 'polypeptide(L)'
;MMVRRTTAALALAAFGSLFTQFAAVAEAAPATVEHSPPDLWTVPTAAADSATIIVAFSFGNRIPAGMDATREVGEPGPVNEQLAAAVVDTRGDRGIPVYAQTEIAEVLRSRYHMADVISIDPDRAADGTLVYLSTDGVAAKVAALRGGSVSSDAAAVVAFRDHQWRATRTTAEHGFHAFAPAGVVMPETYDPESGQPWTRSALAYLPTDFLGRLALSR
;
A
#
# COMPACT_ATOMS: atom_id res chain seq x y z
N MET A 1 27.90 -112.97 -3.05
CA MET A 1 28.27 -112.42 -4.38
C MET A 1 28.25 -110.89 -4.23
N MET A 2 29.25 -110.26 -3.62
CA MET A 2 30.61 -109.91 -4.07
C MET A 2 30.67 -108.64 -4.96
N VAL A 3 31.45 -107.68 -4.46
CA VAL A 3 32.28 -106.66 -5.14
C VAL A 3 31.67 -105.28 -5.50
N ARG A 4 32.09 -104.31 -4.66
CA ARG A 4 32.47 -102.89 -4.90
C ARG A 4 32.78 -102.49 -6.35
N ARG A 5 32.53 -101.20 -6.69
CA ARG A 5 33.61 -100.17 -6.85
C ARG A 5 33.09 -98.78 -7.31
N THR A 6 33.54 -97.77 -6.55
CA THR A 6 34.06 -96.43 -6.93
C THR A 6 33.30 -95.52 -7.90
N THR A 7 33.08 -94.27 -7.49
CA THR A 7 33.81 -93.07 -7.99
C THR A 7 33.43 -91.81 -7.19
N ALA A 8 34.36 -90.86 -7.12
CA ALA A 8 34.25 -89.57 -6.45
C ALA A 8 34.00 -88.43 -7.45
N ALA A 9 33.31 -87.36 -7.04
CA ALA A 9 33.38 -85.98 -7.56
C ALA A 9 32.53 -85.08 -6.62
N LEU A 10 33.12 -84.17 -5.85
CA LEU A 10 33.42 -82.74 -6.12
C LEU A 10 32.24 -81.75 -5.98
N ALA A 11 32.58 -80.59 -5.39
CA ALA A 11 31.89 -79.29 -5.39
C ALA A 11 30.76 -79.10 -4.36
N LEU A 12 30.59 -77.97 -3.67
CA LEU A 12 31.28 -76.66 -3.64
C LEU A 12 30.89 -75.99 -2.31
N ALA A 13 31.83 -75.28 -1.67
CA ALA A 13 31.54 -74.44 -0.51
C ALA A 13 30.90 -73.11 -0.95
N ALA A 14 29.89 -72.65 -0.21
CA ALA A 14 29.40 -71.27 -0.28
C ALA A 14 29.24 -70.72 1.15
N PHE A 15 30.20 -69.90 1.57
CA PHE A 15 30.14 -69.07 2.77
C PHE A 15 29.24 -67.86 2.49
N GLY A 16 28.08 -67.81 3.14
CA GLY A 16 27.20 -66.64 3.11
C GLY A 16 27.77 -65.51 3.98
N SER A 17 28.12 -64.39 3.34
CA SER A 17 28.45 -63.14 4.04
C SER A 17 27.15 -62.37 4.34
N LEU A 18 26.86 -62.10 5.62
CA LEU A 18 25.87 -61.12 6.01
C LEU A 18 26.46 -59.71 5.85
N PHE A 19 25.91 -58.93 4.92
CA PHE A 19 26.09 -57.48 4.89
C PHE A 19 24.80 -56.82 5.37
N THR A 20 24.89 -56.14 6.51
CA THR A 20 23.86 -55.25 7.05
C THR A 20 23.80 -53.98 6.20
N GLN A 21 22.66 -53.72 5.55
CA GLN A 21 22.38 -52.45 4.90
C GLN A 21 21.95 -51.41 5.93
N PHE A 22 22.76 -50.37 6.13
CA PHE A 22 22.28 -49.13 6.73
C PHE A 22 21.72 -48.24 5.62
N ALA A 23 20.43 -47.97 5.65
CA ALA A 23 19.81 -46.96 4.79
C ALA A 23 20.22 -45.57 5.27
N ALA A 24 20.86 -44.79 4.40
CA ALA A 24 21.10 -43.38 4.64
C ALA A 24 19.76 -42.63 4.62
N VAL A 25 19.40 -41.99 5.74
CA VAL A 25 18.31 -41.02 5.77
C VAL A 25 18.83 -39.77 5.06
N ALA A 26 18.30 -39.49 3.87
CA ALA A 26 18.59 -38.25 3.18
C ALA A 26 18.02 -37.08 3.99
N GLU A 27 18.89 -36.26 4.54
CA GLU A 27 18.54 -35.00 5.19
C GLU A 27 17.95 -34.07 4.13
N ALA A 28 16.66 -33.75 4.26
CA ALA A 28 15.98 -32.84 3.35
C ALA A 28 16.61 -31.45 3.48
N ALA A 29 17.14 -30.91 2.38
CA ALA A 29 17.65 -29.55 2.34
C ALA A 29 16.57 -28.56 2.80
N PRO A 30 16.91 -27.52 3.59
CA PRO A 30 15.95 -26.51 4.01
C PRO A 30 15.34 -25.86 2.77
N ALA A 31 14.00 -25.78 2.74
CA ALA A 31 13.29 -25.05 1.70
C ALA A 31 13.81 -23.60 1.69
N THR A 32 14.46 -23.22 0.59
CA THR A 32 14.76 -21.82 0.32
C THR A 32 13.43 -21.09 0.18
N VAL A 33 13.07 -20.28 1.17
CA VAL A 33 11.99 -19.30 1.03
C VAL A 33 12.46 -18.32 -0.03
N GLU A 34 11.91 -18.44 -1.23
CA GLU A 34 12.11 -17.45 -2.29
C GLU A 34 11.46 -16.14 -1.81
N HIS A 35 12.29 -15.22 -1.32
CA HIS A 35 11.86 -13.85 -1.09
C HIS A 35 11.66 -13.21 -2.45
N SER A 36 10.44 -13.31 -2.98
CA SER A 36 10.02 -12.48 -4.11
C SER A 36 10.24 -11.02 -3.74
N PRO A 37 10.84 -10.20 -4.62
CA PRO A 37 11.02 -8.78 -4.34
C PRO A 37 9.65 -8.16 -4.07
N PRO A 38 9.57 -7.18 -3.15
CA PRO A 38 8.30 -6.54 -2.84
C PRO A 38 7.75 -5.85 -4.08
N ASP A 39 6.46 -6.04 -4.35
CA ASP A 39 5.78 -5.41 -5.48
C ASP A 39 5.54 -3.93 -5.20
N LEU A 40 6.40 -3.09 -5.77
CA LEU A 40 6.37 -1.63 -5.62
C LEU A 40 5.44 -0.92 -6.60
N TRP A 41 4.71 -1.66 -7.44
CA TRP A 41 4.01 -1.09 -8.59
C TRP A 41 2.53 -1.41 -8.60
N THR A 42 2.15 -2.64 -8.27
CA THR A 42 0.75 -3.04 -8.28
C THR A 42 0.02 -2.45 -7.08
N VAL A 43 -0.95 -1.59 -7.37
CA VAL A 43 -1.83 -1.02 -6.36
C VAL A 43 -2.94 -2.03 -6.06
N PRO A 44 -3.11 -2.48 -4.80
CA PRO A 44 -4.27 -3.27 -4.41
C PRO A 44 -5.55 -2.53 -4.82
N THR A 45 -6.45 -3.22 -5.53
CA THR A 45 -7.63 -2.62 -6.14
C THR A 45 -8.86 -3.46 -5.84
N ALA A 46 -9.99 -2.81 -5.54
CA ALA A 46 -11.28 -3.47 -5.33
C ALA A 46 -12.42 -2.57 -5.82
N ALA A 47 -13.63 -3.13 -5.95
CA ALA A 47 -14.79 -2.38 -6.39
C ALA A 47 -15.10 -1.21 -5.43
N ALA A 48 -15.38 -0.02 -5.97
CA ALA A 48 -15.59 1.18 -5.16
C ALA A 48 -16.74 1.03 -4.15
N ASP A 49 -17.79 0.27 -4.52
CA ASP A 49 -18.98 -0.01 -3.70
C ASP A 49 -18.69 -0.87 -2.45
N SER A 50 -17.58 -1.61 -2.43
CA SER A 50 -17.10 -2.37 -1.27
C SER A 50 -16.48 -1.50 -0.17
N ALA A 51 -16.22 -0.22 -0.45
CA ALA A 51 -15.63 0.70 0.52
C ALA A 51 -16.58 0.96 1.69
N THR A 52 -16.05 0.93 2.90
CA THR A 52 -16.75 1.34 4.13
C THR A 52 -16.36 2.74 4.58
N ILE A 53 -15.18 3.21 4.16
CA ILE A 53 -14.68 4.58 4.32
C ILE A 53 -13.90 4.99 3.06
N ILE A 54 -13.72 6.30 2.88
CA ILE A 54 -12.81 6.87 1.87
C ILE A 54 -11.72 7.64 2.59
N VAL A 55 -10.47 7.44 2.16
CA VAL A 55 -9.30 8.21 2.62
C VAL A 55 -8.69 8.93 1.43
N ALA A 56 -8.73 10.26 1.43
CA ALA A 56 -8.31 11.09 0.31
C ALA A 56 -7.07 11.93 0.66
N PHE A 57 -5.99 11.70 -0.08
CA PHE A 57 -4.70 12.37 0.09
C PHE A 57 -4.56 13.51 -0.92
N SER A 58 -4.35 14.74 -0.44
CA SER A 58 -4.12 15.91 -1.29
C SER A 58 -2.75 15.84 -1.97
N PHE A 59 -2.63 16.56 -3.08
CA PHE A 59 -1.41 16.58 -3.87
C PHE A 59 -1.07 17.99 -4.35
N GLY A 60 -0.19 18.66 -3.60
CA GLY A 60 0.10 20.06 -3.82
C GLY A 60 -1.01 20.98 -3.33
N ASN A 61 -0.82 22.27 -3.55
CA ASN A 61 -1.78 23.34 -3.34
C ASN A 61 -1.37 24.54 -4.19
N ARG A 62 -2.19 25.60 -4.24
CA ARG A 62 -1.82 26.90 -4.83
C ARG A 62 -1.64 27.91 -3.72
N ILE A 63 -0.62 28.76 -3.85
CA ILE A 63 -0.37 29.84 -2.89
C ILE A 63 -0.72 31.16 -3.58
N PRO A 64 -1.85 31.79 -3.24
CA PRO A 64 -2.21 33.11 -3.73
C PRO A 64 -1.14 34.16 -3.43
N ALA A 65 -1.07 35.18 -4.27
CA ALA A 65 -0.17 36.30 -4.04
C ALA A 65 -0.47 37.00 -2.72
N GLY A 66 0.56 37.17 -1.88
CA GLY A 66 0.44 37.83 -0.58
C GLY A 66 0.07 36.91 0.59
N MET A 67 -0.20 35.62 0.35
CA MET A 67 -0.44 34.63 1.40
C MET A 67 0.88 34.21 2.08
N ASP A 68 0.86 34.06 3.41
CA ASP A 68 1.97 33.44 4.15
C ASP A 68 1.87 31.91 4.05
N ALA A 69 2.54 31.33 3.05
CA ALA A 69 2.56 29.88 2.83
C ALA A 69 3.10 29.06 4.03
N THR A 70 3.76 29.70 5.00
CA THR A 70 4.24 29.03 6.20
C THR A 70 3.17 28.93 7.29
N ARG A 71 2.07 29.70 7.18
CA ARG A 71 1.02 29.79 8.23
C ARG A 71 -0.39 29.54 7.72
N GLU A 72 -0.63 29.73 6.44
CA GLU A 72 -1.93 29.60 5.80
C GLU A 72 -1.99 28.36 4.89
N VAL A 73 -3.13 27.69 4.90
CA VAL A 73 -3.38 26.55 4.02
C VAL A 73 -3.61 27.10 2.63
N GLY A 74 -2.87 26.57 1.65
CA GLY A 74 -3.00 26.98 0.26
C GLY A 74 -4.35 26.59 -0.33
N GLU A 75 -4.73 27.23 -1.43
CA GLU A 75 -5.92 26.85 -2.18
C GLU A 75 -5.76 25.45 -2.79
N PRO A 76 -6.85 24.70 -3.03
CA PRO A 76 -6.75 23.33 -3.50
C PRO A 76 -6.03 23.18 -4.85
N GLY A 77 -6.28 24.07 -5.80
CA GLY A 77 -5.78 23.94 -7.17
C GLY A 77 -6.40 22.75 -7.95
N PRO A 78 -6.05 22.62 -9.24
CA PRO A 78 -6.74 21.72 -10.18
C PRO A 78 -6.56 20.24 -9.86
N VAL A 79 -5.45 19.83 -9.23
CA VAL A 79 -5.24 18.42 -8.87
C VAL A 79 -6.16 18.02 -7.73
N ASN A 80 -6.29 18.83 -6.68
CA ASN A 80 -7.18 18.53 -5.56
C ASN A 80 -8.66 18.66 -5.94
N GLU A 81 -9.01 19.51 -6.91
CA GLU A 81 -10.36 19.52 -7.49
C GLU A 81 -10.71 18.20 -8.20
N GLN A 82 -9.76 17.64 -8.94
CA GLN A 82 -9.93 16.33 -9.58
C GLN A 82 -9.96 15.19 -8.57
N LEU A 83 -9.15 15.26 -7.50
CA LEU A 83 -9.22 14.30 -6.40
C LEU A 83 -10.57 14.38 -5.68
N ALA A 84 -11.14 15.57 -5.50
CA ALA A 84 -12.48 15.72 -4.95
C ALA A 84 -13.55 15.09 -5.86
N ALA A 85 -13.44 15.24 -7.19
CA ALA A 85 -14.31 14.52 -8.13
C ALA A 85 -14.16 13.00 -7.99
N ALA A 86 -12.94 12.48 -7.89
CA ALA A 86 -12.68 11.06 -7.68
C ALA A 86 -13.26 10.55 -6.35
N VAL A 87 -13.27 11.36 -5.29
CA VAL A 87 -13.95 11.03 -4.03
C VAL A 87 -15.46 10.93 -4.23
N VAL A 88 -16.08 11.86 -4.97
CA VAL A 88 -17.52 11.83 -5.29
C VAL A 88 -17.87 10.57 -6.08
N ASP A 89 -17.11 10.27 -7.13
CA ASP A 89 -17.30 9.06 -7.95
C ASP A 89 -17.12 7.78 -7.14
N THR A 90 -16.12 7.77 -6.25
CA THR A 90 -15.89 6.65 -5.34
C THR A 90 -17.05 6.48 -4.38
N ARG A 91 -17.54 7.57 -3.77
CA ARG A 91 -18.62 7.52 -2.77
C ARG A 91 -19.95 7.12 -3.39
N GLY A 92 -20.28 7.68 -4.55
CA GLY A 92 -21.63 7.65 -5.11
C GLY A 92 -22.65 8.19 -4.09
N ASP A 93 -23.83 7.58 -4.04
CA ASP A 93 -24.91 7.98 -3.12
C ASP A 93 -24.78 7.40 -1.70
N ARG A 94 -23.64 6.78 -1.36
CA ARG A 94 -23.47 6.06 -0.09
C ARG A 94 -23.12 7.02 1.05
N GLY A 95 -23.80 6.88 2.18
CA GLY A 95 -23.53 7.63 3.42
C GLY A 95 -22.30 7.16 4.20
N ILE A 96 -21.23 6.73 3.53
CA ILE A 96 -19.99 6.30 4.19
C ILE A 96 -19.12 7.52 4.58
N PRO A 97 -18.30 7.42 5.65
CA PRO A 97 -17.39 8.48 6.05
C PRO A 97 -16.31 8.78 4.99
N VAL A 98 -16.04 10.07 4.80
CA VAL A 98 -14.95 10.56 3.94
C VAL A 98 -13.96 11.31 4.81
N TYR A 99 -12.73 10.81 4.88
CA TYR A 99 -11.60 11.49 5.50
C TYR A 99 -10.73 12.06 4.39
N ALA A 100 -10.61 13.38 4.32
CA ALA A 100 -9.91 14.05 3.24
C ALA A 100 -8.97 15.11 3.79
N GLN A 101 -7.76 15.22 3.25
CA GLN A 101 -6.90 16.37 3.55
C GLN A 101 -7.59 17.69 3.19
N THR A 102 -7.27 18.75 3.94
CA THR A 102 -7.99 20.04 3.93
C THR A 102 -8.31 20.55 2.54
N GLU A 103 -7.35 20.52 1.62
CA GLU A 103 -7.54 21.00 0.24
C GLU A 103 -8.68 20.27 -0.49
N ILE A 104 -8.75 18.95 -0.36
CA ILE A 104 -9.84 18.16 -0.97
C ILE A 104 -11.14 18.39 -0.21
N ALA A 105 -11.10 18.44 1.13
CA ALA A 105 -12.27 18.64 1.97
C ALA A 105 -12.97 19.98 1.68
N GLU A 106 -12.21 21.04 1.43
CA GLU A 106 -12.74 22.36 1.05
C GLU A 106 -13.48 22.32 -0.29
N VAL A 107 -12.94 21.62 -1.30
CA VAL A 107 -13.64 21.44 -2.59
C VAL A 107 -14.92 20.63 -2.41
N LEU A 108 -14.85 19.50 -1.67
CA LEU A 108 -16.02 18.65 -1.43
C LEU A 108 -17.17 19.41 -0.76
N ARG A 109 -16.86 20.27 0.21
CA ARG A 109 -17.86 21.10 0.90
C ARG A 109 -18.40 22.22 0.02
N SER A 110 -17.52 22.97 -0.64
CA SER A 110 -17.92 24.18 -1.37
C SER A 110 -18.60 23.88 -2.71
N ARG A 111 -18.09 22.90 -3.46
CA ARG A 111 -18.54 22.57 -4.83
C ARG A 111 -19.54 21.43 -4.88
N TYR A 112 -19.35 20.40 -4.05
CA TYR A 112 -20.18 19.20 -4.04
C TYR A 112 -21.17 19.16 -2.88
N HIS A 113 -21.17 20.18 -2.01
CA HIS A 113 -22.07 20.31 -0.86
C HIS A 113 -22.03 19.12 0.12
N MET A 114 -20.90 18.41 0.18
CA MET A 114 -20.69 17.30 1.10
C MET A 114 -20.29 17.83 2.48
N ALA A 115 -21.29 18.19 3.29
CA ALA A 115 -21.08 18.78 4.62
C ALA A 115 -20.51 17.79 5.65
N ASP A 116 -20.63 16.49 5.39
CA ASP A 116 -20.23 15.40 6.29
C ASP A 116 -18.79 14.87 6.07
N VAL A 117 -17.98 15.60 5.32
CA VAL A 117 -16.56 15.30 5.14
C VAL A 117 -15.77 15.64 6.40
N ILE A 118 -14.94 14.70 6.83
CA ILE A 118 -14.01 14.85 7.96
C ILE A 118 -12.68 15.34 7.40
N SER A 119 -12.30 16.57 7.76
CA SER A 119 -11.05 17.17 7.30
C SER A 119 -9.86 16.61 8.09
N ILE A 120 -8.79 16.26 7.40
CA ILE A 120 -7.50 15.95 8.00
C ILE A 120 -6.60 17.17 7.82
N ASP A 121 -6.56 18.00 8.85
CA ASP A 121 -5.85 19.27 8.82
C ASP A 121 -4.35 19.12 9.12
N PRO A 122 -3.50 19.99 8.52
CA PRO A 122 -2.11 20.10 8.93
C PRO A 122 -2.01 20.48 10.41
N ASP A 123 -0.94 20.04 11.05
CA ASP A 123 -0.67 20.47 12.42
C ASP A 123 -0.13 21.90 12.45
N ARG A 124 -0.16 22.52 13.64
CA ARG A 124 0.45 23.83 13.87
C ARG A 124 1.53 23.70 14.93
N ALA A 125 2.72 24.18 14.62
CA ALA A 125 3.77 24.35 15.59
C ALA A 125 3.42 25.48 16.57
N ALA A 126 4.18 25.58 17.68
CA ALA A 126 3.93 26.56 18.73
C ALA A 126 4.03 28.02 18.24
N ASP A 127 4.78 28.29 17.17
CA ASP A 127 4.92 29.60 16.53
C ASP A 127 3.86 29.89 15.45
N GLY A 128 2.87 28.99 15.33
CA GLY A 128 1.76 29.09 14.38
C GLY A 128 2.08 28.59 12.97
N THR A 129 3.32 28.16 12.70
CA THR A 129 3.67 27.61 11.39
C THR A 129 2.97 26.28 11.12
N LEU A 130 2.60 26.06 9.86
CA LEU A 130 1.98 24.82 9.41
C LEU A 130 3.01 23.70 9.34
N VAL A 131 2.65 22.56 9.93
CA VAL A 131 3.34 21.29 9.78
C VAL A 131 2.46 20.41 8.89
N TYR A 132 2.78 20.42 7.59
CA TYR A 132 2.11 19.54 6.64
C TYR A 132 2.39 18.08 6.98
N LEU A 133 1.33 17.28 6.95
CA LEU A 133 1.42 15.87 7.25
C LEU A 133 2.06 15.12 6.08
N SER A 134 2.90 14.15 6.42
CA SER A 134 3.30 13.13 5.47
C SER A 134 2.11 12.21 5.15
N THR A 135 2.23 11.40 4.11
CA THR A 135 1.28 10.31 3.81
C THR A 135 1.05 9.42 5.03
N ASP A 136 2.11 9.12 5.79
CA ASP A 136 2.03 8.37 7.03
C ASP A 136 1.25 9.12 8.12
N GLY A 137 1.54 10.41 8.32
CA GLY A 137 0.83 11.25 9.29
C GLY A 137 -0.67 11.36 9.01
N VAL A 138 -1.06 11.45 7.73
CA VAL A 138 -2.48 11.44 7.33
C VAL A 138 -3.13 10.10 7.67
N ALA A 139 -2.53 8.98 7.24
CA ALA A 139 -3.06 7.65 7.51
C ALA A 139 -3.16 7.36 9.02
N ALA A 140 -2.14 7.77 9.80
CA ALA A 140 -2.12 7.64 11.25
C ALA A 140 -3.24 8.45 11.92
N LYS A 141 -3.47 9.70 11.49
CA LYS A 141 -4.58 10.51 12.02
C LYS A 141 -5.94 9.88 11.71
N VAL A 142 -6.13 9.36 10.49
CA VAL A 142 -7.36 8.67 10.11
C VAL A 142 -7.55 7.42 10.96
N ALA A 143 -6.51 6.60 11.15
CA ALA A 143 -6.57 5.43 12.02
C ALA A 143 -6.93 5.80 13.46
N ALA A 144 -6.34 6.86 14.01
CA ALA A 144 -6.67 7.35 15.34
C ALA A 144 -8.14 7.80 15.47
N LEU A 145 -8.69 8.47 14.44
CA LEU A 145 -10.10 8.87 14.40
C LEU A 145 -11.05 7.68 14.27
N ARG A 146 -10.63 6.60 13.59
CA ARG A 146 -11.41 5.37 13.45
C ARG A 146 -11.32 4.47 14.68
N GLY A 147 -10.22 4.53 15.43
CA GLY A 147 -10.03 3.76 16.65
C GLY A 147 -10.22 2.26 16.43
N GLY A 148 -11.14 1.64 17.17
CA GLY A 148 -11.37 0.20 17.10
C GLY A 148 -11.95 -0.31 15.77
N SER A 149 -12.44 0.55 14.89
CA SER A 149 -13.03 0.16 13.60
C SER A 149 -12.00 -0.12 12.50
N VAL A 150 -10.75 0.32 12.67
CA VAL A 150 -9.69 0.28 11.64
C VAL A 150 -9.55 -1.10 10.98
N SER A 151 -9.48 -2.17 11.77
CA SER A 151 -9.28 -3.53 11.26
C SER A 151 -10.48 -4.13 10.53
N SER A 152 -11.65 -3.50 10.63
CA SER A 152 -12.87 -3.88 9.90
C SER A 152 -13.18 -2.97 8.73
N ASP A 153 -12.49 -1.82 8.63
CA ASP A 153 -12.74 -0.83 7.59
C ASP A 153 -12.05 -1.25 6.28
N ALA A 154 -12.87 -1.42 5.24
CA ALA A 154 -12.44 -1.43 3.85
C ALA A 154 -12.27 0.02 3.38
N ALA A 155 -11.01 0.46 3.23
CA ALA A 155 -10.67 1.85 2.93
C ALA A 155 -10.37 2.03 1.44
N ALA A 156 -11.26 2.72 0.73
CA ALA A 156 -10.95 3.19 -0.61
C ALA A 156 -10.02 4.41 -0.52
N VAL A 157 -8.84 4.29 -1.10
CA VAL A 157 -7.80 5.32 -1.08
C VAL A 157 -7.86 6.11 -2.38
N VAL A 158 -8.08 7.41 -2.26
CA VAL A 158 -8.05 8.36 -3.38
C VAL A 158 -6.77 9.19 -3.27
N ALA A 159 -5.91 9.11 -4.28
CA ALA A 159 -4.66 9.86 -4.32
C ALA A 159 -4.27 10.16 -5.77
N PHE A 160 -3.32 11.08 -5.97
CA PHE A 160 -2.73 11.30 -7.30
C PHE A 160 -2.15 10.00 -7.86
N ARG A 161 -2.26 9.77 -9.18
CA ARG A 161 -1.93 8.48 -9.82
C ARG A 161 -0.56 7.93 -9.40
N ASP A 162 0.48 8.75 -9.45
CA ASP A 162 1.83 8.32 -9.07
C ASP A 162 2.04 8.21 -7.55
N HIS A 163 1.14 8.77 -6.75
CA HIS A 163 1.13 8.60 -5.29
C HIS A 163 0.33 7.36 -4.84
N GLN A 164 -0.56 6.84 -5.69
CA GLN A 164 -1.59 5.88 -5.33
C GLN A 164 -1.05 4.63 -4.64
N TRP A 165 0.04 4.02 -5.14
CA TRP A 165 0.63 2.84 -4.50
C TRP A 165 1.05 3.13 -3.07
N ARG A 166 1.77 4.23 -2.85
CA ARG A 166 2.33 4.58 -1.55
C ARG A 166 1.23 4.95 -0.58
N ALA A 167 0.25 5.75 -1.00
CA ALA A 167 -0.91 6.09 -0.20
C ALA A 167 -1.70 4.83 0.23
N THR A 168 -1.98 3.92 -0.70
CA THR A 168 -2.72 2.68 -0.39
C THR A 168 -1.93 1.78 0.58
N ARG A 169 -0.63 1.58 0.35
CA ARG A 169 0.21 0.75 1.22
C ARG A 169 0.40 1.35 2.60
N THR A 170 0.70 2.64 2.70
CA THR A 170 0.77 3.32 3.99
C THR A 170 -0.55 3.22 4.75
N THR A 171 -1.70 3.40 4.08
CA THR A 171 -3.00 3.22 4.74
C THR A 171 -3.18 1.78 5.27
N ALA A 172 -2.72 0.77 4.54
CA ALA A 172 -2.74 -0.62 5.02
C ALA A 172 -1.80 -0.87 6.22
N GLU A 173 -0.62 -0.26 6.27
CA GLU A 173 0.30 -0.35 7.42
C GLU A 173 -0.33 0.19 8.73
N HIS A 174 -1.30 1.11 8.60
CA HIS A 174 -2.09 1.60 9.72
C HIS A 174 -3.29 0.70 10.07
N GLY A 175 -3.38 -0.51 9.52
CA GLY A 175 -4.31 -1.57 9.92
C GLY A 175 -5.60 -1.67 9.09
N PHE A 176 -5.79 -0.80 8.10
CA PHE A 176 -6.95 -0.83 7.22
C PHE A 176 -6.88 -1.92 6.15
N HIS A 177 -8.04 -2.38 5.66
CA HIS A 177 -8.11 -3.08 4.38
C HIS A 177 -8.12 -2.06 3.23
N ALA A 178 -6.94 -1.53 2.89
CA ALA A 178 -6.80 -0.43 1.93
C ALA A 178 -6.70 -0.88 0.47
N PHE A 179 -7.38 -0.17 -0.43
CA PHE A 179 -7.35 -0.42 -1.87
C PHE A 179 -7.61 0.86 -2.67
N ALA A 180 -7.17 0.91 -3.93
CA ALA A 180 -7.63 1.92 -4.89
C ALA A 180 -9.00 1.51 -5.47
N PRO A 181 -9.99 2.42 -5.55
CA PRO A 181 -11.31 2.13 -6.08
C PRO A 181 -11.28 1.84 -7.59
N ALA A 182 -11.66 0.62 -7.97
CA ALA A 182 -11.71 0.20 -9.37
C ALA A 182 -12.71 1.03 -10.17
N GLY A 183 -12.35 1.40 -11.40
CA GLY A 183 -13.22 2.15 -12.30
C GLY A 183 -13.29 3.66 -12.03
N VAL A 184 -12.62 4.15 -10.98
CA VAL A 184 -12.47 5.59 -10.70
C VAL A 184 -11.16 6.10 -11.28
N VAL A 185 -11.21 7.21 -12.01
CA VAL A 185 -10.02 7.82 -12.63
C VAL A 185 -9.32 8.72 -11.62
N MET A 186 -8.06 8.41 -11.31
CA MET A 186 -7.20 9.28 -10.51
C MET A 186 -6.52 10.33 -11.39
N PRO A 187 -6.30 11.57 -10.91
CA PRO A 187 -5.59 12.57 -11.68
C PRO A 187 -4.13 12.17 -11.90
N GLU A 188 -3.63 12.47 -13.10
CA GLU A 188 -2.29 12.12 -13.56
C GLU A 188 -1.49 13.31 -14.11
N THR A 189 -2.13 14.46 -14.25
CA THR A 189 -1.47 15.70 -14.70
C THR A 189 -1.02 16.51 -13.49
N TYR A 190 0.28 16.77 -13.42
CA TYR A 190 0.89 17.61 -12.40
C TYR A 190 0.47 19.08 -12.56
N ASP A 191 0.33 19.82 -11.45
CA ASP A 191 0.15 21.28 -11.48
C ASP A 191 1.52 21.97 -11.45
N PRO A 192 2.03 22.52 -12.57
CA PRO A 192 3.31 23.22 -12.58
C PRO A 192 3.33 24.46 -11.70
N GLU A 193 2.16 25.00 -11.34
CA GLU A 193 1.98 26.16 -10.47
C GLU A 193 1.83 25.79 -8.98
N SER A 194 1.96 24.51 -8.61
CA SER A 194 1.84 24.07 -7.22
C SER A 194 2.78 24.85 -6.29
N GLY A 195 2.28 25.27 -5.14
CA GLY A 195 3.04 25.86 -4.04
C GLY A 195 4.08 24.92 -3.44
N GLN A 196 3.89 23.61 -3.62
CA GLN A 196 4.81 22.57 -3.16
C GLN A 196 5.69 22.11 -4.34
N PRO A 197 7.00 22.48 -4.39
CA PRO A 197 7.81 22.24 -5.58
C PRO A 197 7.92 20.77 -6.02
N TRP A 198 7.87 19.83 -5.07
CA TRP A 198 7.94 18.40 -5.34
C TRP A 198 6.68 17.83 -6.01
N THR A 199 5.57 18.58 -6.08
CA THR A 199 4.32 18.16 -6.77
C THR A 199 4.12 18.84 -8.12
N ARG A 200 5.13 19.55 -8.64
CA ARG A 200 5.05 20.27 -9.93
C ARG A 200 5.29 19.42 -11.17
N SER A 201 5.95 18.27 -11.02
CA SER A 201 6.27 17.39 -12.14
C SER A 201 6.64 15.98 -11.68
N ALA A 202 6.58 15.02 -12.60
CA ALA A 202 7.05 13.66 -12.37
C ALA A 202 8.52 13.62 -11.94
N LEU A 203 9.39 14.43 -12.58
CA LEU A 203 10.81 14.50 -12.25
C LEU A 203 11.05 14.97 -10.81
N ALA A 204 10.22 15.90 -10.32
CA ALA A 204 10.32 16.40 -8.95
C ALA A 204 9.71 15.42 -7.93
N TYR A 205 8.66 14.68 -8.31
CA TYR A 205 7.88 13.86 -7.40
C TYR A 205 8.40 12.42 -7.26
N LEU A 206 8.61 11.74 -8.39
CA LEU A 206 8.85 10.30 -8.43
C LEU A 206 10.06 9.85 -7.61
N PRO A 207 11.21 10.56 -7.57
CA PRO A 207 12.33 10.14 -6.73
C PRO A 207 11.95 10.03 -5.24
N THR A 208 11.20 11.00 -4.72
CA THR A 208 10.71 10.99 -3.33
C THR A 208 9.68 9.88 -3.13
N ASP A 209 8.76 9.68 -4.07
CA ASP A 209 7.77 8.61 -3.98
C ASP A 209 8.43 7.23 -3.95
N PHE A 210 9.40 6.97 -4.83
CA PHE A 210 10.14 5.69 -4.89
C PHE A 210 10.89 5.38 -3.61
N LEU A 211 11.56 6.37 -3.02
CA LEU A 211 12.20 6.20 -1.72
C LEU A 211 11.17 5.85 -0.64
N GLY A 212 10.00 6.48 -0.67
CA GLY A 212 8.89 6.12 0.21
C GLY A 212 8.37 4.70 -0.02
N ARG A 213 8.30 4.23 -1.27
CA ARG A 213 7.90 2.83 -1.56
C ARG A 213 8.88 1.82 -0.99
N LEU A 214 10.17 2.07 -1.18
CA LEU A 214 11.25 1.22 -0.65
C LEU A 214 11.28 1.19 0.89
N ALA A 215 10.84 2.26 1.55
CA ALA A 215 10.73 2.30 3.00
C ALA A 215 9.62 1.39 3.53
N LEU A 216 8.53 1.22 2.78
CA LEU A 216 7.38 0.35 3.11
C LEU A 216 7.58 -1.10 2.67
N SER A 217 8.70 -1.41 2.03
CA SER A 217 8.99 -2.71 1.43
C SER A 217 9.99 -3.54 2.25
N ARG A 218 10.28 -3.10 3.47
CA ARG A 218 11.23 -3.72 4.42
C ARG A 218 10.44 -4.36 5.54
#